data_AF-G5HBN9-F1
#
_entry.id   AF-G5HBN9-F1
#
_cell.length_a   1.000
_cell.length_b   1.000
_cell.length_c   1.000
_cell.angle_alpha   90.00
_cell.angle_beta   90.00
_cell.angle_gamma   90.00
#
_symmetry.space_group_name_H-M   'P 1'
#
loop_
_entity.id
_entity.type
_entity.pdbx_description
1 polymer ?
#
loop_
_entity_poly.entity_id
_entity_poly.type
_entity_poly.pdbx_seq_one_letter_code
_entity_poly.pdbx_strand_id
1 'polypeptide(L)'
;MFVIEGMDKVRKVIEENRKRKLTKHKKISNNTIIEIDYCSPLEIRKLQKNLMQIAQGEDIGFVYGKGKHKPEIQKLYEELEECGTRLMEYKECFEIMGKGRNSCSKTDMEA
;
A
#
# COMPACT_ATOMS: atom_id res chain seq x y z
N MET A 1 -4.32 9.27 -6.66
CA MET A 1 -3.95 9.93 -5.40
C MET A 1 -4.68 9.20 -4.29
N PHE A 2 -3.96 8.46 -3.44
CA PHE A 2 -4.58 7.76 -2.31
C PHE A 2 -5.18 8.81 -1.37
N VAL A 3 -6.48 8.69 -1.09
CA VAL A 3 -7.12 9.51 -0.06
C VAL A 3 -6.94 8.74 1.25
N ILE A 4 -6.15 9.31 2.16
CA ILE A 4 -5.91 8.72 3.47
C ILE A 4 -6.71 9.53 4.48
N GLU A 5 -7.89 9.04 4.83
CA GLU A 5 -8.73 9.67 5.83
C GLU A 5 -8.12 9.48 7.23
N GLY A 6 -8.17 10.54 8.03
CA GLY A 6 -7.60 10.53 9.39
C GLY A 6 -6.11 10.91 9.50
N MET A 7 -5.43 11.25 8.39
CA MET A 7 -4.05 11.78 8.44
C MET A 7 -3.93 13.03 9.32
N ASP A 8 -4.94 13.91 9.32
CA ASP A 8 -4.90 15.14 10.12
C ASP A 8 -4.92 14.84 11.62
N LYS A 9 -5.67 13.82 12.05
CA LYS A 9 -5.65 13.35 13.44
C LYS A 9 -4.27 12.81 13.82
N VAL A 10 -3.63 12.04 12.93
CA VAL A 10 -2.28 11.52 13.14
C VAL A 10 -1.26 12.66 13.28
N ARG A 11 -1.29 13.64 12.36
CA ARG A 11 -0.39 14.82 12.41
C ARG A 11 -0.57 15.58 13.72
N LYS A 12 -1.82 15.82 14.14
CA LYS A 12 -2.13 16.53 15.38
C LYS A 12 -1.59 15.81 16.61
N VAL A 13 -1.79 14.49 16.71
CA VAL A 13 -1.28 13.69 17.84
C VAL A 13 0.24 13.65 17.88
N ILE A 14 0.90 13.62 16.72
CA ILE A 14 2.37 13.72 16.63
C ILE A 14 2.85 15.07 17.17
N GLU A 15 2.22 16.16 16.74
CA GLU A 15 2.61 17.51 17.15
C GLU A 15 2.39 17.73 18.66
N GLU A 16 1.26 17.28 19.20
CA GLU A 16 1.00 17.36 20.64
C GLU A 16 1.98 16.51 21.46
N ASN A 17 2.34 15.32 20.98
CA ASN A 17 3.34 14.49 21.64
C ASN A 17 4.75 15.10 21.58
N ARG A 18 5.10 15.82 20.50
CA ARG A 18 6.35 16.60 20.44
C ARG A 18 6.38 17.70 21.50
N LYS A 19 5.27 18.44 21.66
CA LYS A 19 5.14 19.47 22.71
C LYS A 19 5.22 18.87 24.11
N ARG A 20 4.51 17.76 24.36
CA ARG A 20 4.55 17.05 25.65
C ARG A 20 5.91 16.48 26.00
N LYS A 21 6.71 16.08 25.02
CA LYS A 21 8.10 15.64 25.23
C LYS A 21 8.96 16.78 25.80
N LEU A 22 8.78 18.01 25.31
CA LEU A 22 9.49 19.19 25.81
C LEU A 22 9.03 19.55 27.23
N THR A 23 7.73 19.44 27.51
CA THR A 23 7.15 19.76 28.83
C THR A 23 7.14 18.58 29.80
N LYS A 24 7.84 17.46 29.48
CA LYS A 24 7.96 16.24 30.29
C LYS A 24 6.62 15.64 30.75
N HIS A 25 5.58 15.74 29.93
CA HIS A 25 4.29 15.10 30.19
C HIS A 25 4.20 13.70 29.57
N LYS A 26 3.31 12.87 30.14
CA LYS A 26 3.03 11.52 29.62
C LYS A 26 2.53 11.59 28.17
N LYS A 27 3.09 10.72 27.33
CA LYS A 27 2.73 10.56 25.91
C LYS A 27 1.24 10.21 25.78
N ILE A 28 0.57 10.87 24.84
CA ILE A 28 -0.78 10.53 24.42
C ILE A 28 -0.71 9.28 23.55
N SER A 29 -1.59 8.31 23.82
CA SER A 29 -1.81 7.15 22.96
C SER A 29 -2.12 7.59 21.53
N ASN A 30 -1.42 6.99 20.56
CA ASN A 30 -1.54 7.29 19.14
C ASN A 30 -2.31 6.19 18.40
N ASN A 31 -3.23 5.49 19.07
CA ASN A 31 -4.03 4.40 18.51
C ASN A 31 -5.13 4.93 17.55
N THR A 32 -4.74 5.71 16.54
CA THR A 32 -5.64 6.19 15.49
C THR A 32 -5.67 5.14 14.37
N ILE A 33 -6.85 4.59 14.11
CA ILE A 33 -7.09 3.76 12.92
C ILE A 33 -7.12 4.72 11.73
N ILE A 34 -6.28 4.46 10.73
CA ILE A 34 -6.23 5.23 9.49
C ILE A 34 -7.05 4.45 8.46
N GLU A 35 -8.07 5.09 7.90
CA GLU A 35 -8.82 4.54 6.78
C GLU A 35 -8.13 4.99 5.50
N ILE A 36 -7.44 4.05 4.86
CA ILE A 36 -6.85 4.27 3.54
C ILE A 36 -7.93 3.85 2.55
N ASP A 37 -8.38 4.77 1.71
CA ASP A 37 -9.29 4.38 0.62
C ASP A 37 -8.48 3.49 -0.33
N TYR A 38 -8.77 2.18 -0.28
CA TYR A 38 -7.96 1.16 -0.91
C TYR A 38 -8.26 1.10 -2.40
N CYS A 39 -7.23 1.21 -3.24
CA CYS A 39 -7.35 0.71 -4.61
C CYS A 39 -7.54 -0.80 -4.50
N SER A 40 -8.76 -1.27 -4.78
CA SER A 40 -9.09 -2.69 -4.71
C SER A 40 -8.30 -3.47 -5.76
N PRO A 41 -8.01 -4.77 -5.55
CA PRO A 41 -7.40 -5.61 -6.57
C PRO A 41 -8.19 -5.58 -7.91
N LEU A 42 -9.51 -5.38 -7.83
CA LEU A 42 -10.38 -5.26 -9.01
C LEU A 42 -10.13 -3.95 -9.78
N GLU A 43 -9.87 -2.85 -9.10
CA GLU A 43 -9.53 -1.57 -9.73
C GLU A 43 -8.15 -1.61 -10.38
N ILE A 44 -7.15 -2.22 -9.73
CA ILE A 44 -5.83 -2.45 -10.33
C ILE A 44 -5.97 -3.24 -11.64
N ARG A 45 -6.76 -4.33 -11.62
CA ARG A 45 -7.04 -5.13 -12.81
C ARG A 45 -7.77 -4.35 -13.90
N LYS A 46 -8.70 -3.46 -13.53
CA LYS A 46 -9.39 -2.58 -14.48
C LYS A 46 -8.41 -1.62 -15.15
N LEU A 47 -7.48 -1.03 -14.39
CA LEU A 47 -6.44 -0.17 -14.93
C LEU A 47 -5.51 -0.92 -15.90
N GLN A 48 -5.08 -2.14 -15.57
CA GLN A 48 -4.28 -2.97 -16.49
C GLN A 48 -5.01 -3.27 -17.81
N LYS A 49 -6.31 -3.59 -17.75
CA LYS A 49 -7.13 -3.79 -18.96
C LYS A 49 -7.20 -2.53 -19.82
N ASN A 50 -7.36 -1.37 -19.20
CA ASN A 50 -7.40 -0.09 -19.92
C ASN A 50 -6.06 0.18 -20.62
N LEU A 51 -4.93 -0.04 -19.93
CA LEU A 51 -3.59 0.09 -20.55
C LEU A 51 -3.44 -0.85 -21.74
N MET A 52 -3.95 -2.08 -21.64
CA MET A 52 -3.90 -2.99 -22.78
C MET A 52 -4.76 -2.54 -23.96
N GLN A 53 -5.95 -1.99 -23.71
CA GLN A 53 -6.78 -1.45 -24.77
C GLN A 53 -6.12 -0.26 -25.48
N ILE A 54 -5.46 0.62 -24.72
CA ILE A 54 -4.70 1.75 -25.28
C ILE A 54 -3.54 1.22 -26.12
N ALA A 55 -2.74 0.26 -25.60
CA ALA A 55 -1.63 -0.32 -26.34
C ALA A 55 -2.09 -0.97 -27.65
N GLN A 56 -3.24 -1.66 -27.66
CA GLN A 56 -3.83 -2.21 -28.88
C GLN A 56 -4.30 -1.13 -29.86
N GLY A 57 -4.92 -0.06 -29.36
CA GLY A 57 -5.39 1.05 -30.20
C GLY A 57 -4.26 1.87 -30.82
N GLU A 58 -3.11 1.94 -30.15
CA GLU A 58 -1.90 2.65 -30.60
C GLU A 58 -0.89 1.73 -31.31
N ASP A 59 -1.22 0.46 -31.52
CA ASP A 59 -0.33 -0.57 -32.11
C ASP A 59 1.03 -0.69 -31.38
N ILE A 60 1.02 -0.51 -30.06
CA ILE A 60 2.21 -0.63 -29.21
C ILE A 60 2.42 -2.09 -28.84
N GLY A 61 3.42 -2.70 -29.45
CA GLY A 61 3.89 -4.05 -29.11
C GLY A 61 4.67 -4.09 -27.78
N PHE A 62 4.31 -5.02 -26.91
CA PHE A 62 5.11 -5.33 -25.71
C PHE A 62 6.36 -6.10 -26.11
N VAL A 63 7.49 -5.75 -25.51
CA VAL A 63 8.79 -6.35 -25.81
C VAL A 63 9.31 -7.15 -24.61
N TYR A 64 9.94 -8.27 -24.91
CA TYR A 64 10.50 -9.18 -23.92
C TYR A 64 11.98 -9.47 -24.24
N GLY A 65 12.76 -9.78 -23.20
CA GLY A 65 14.18 -10.11 -23.32
C GLY A 65 15.14 -9.00 -22.88
N LYS A 66 16.36 -9.42 -22.55
CA LYS A 66 17.41 -8.54 -22.00
C LYS A 66 17.88 -7.53 -23.05
N GLY A 67 18.01 -6.26 -22.67
CA GLY A 67 18.49 -5.18 -23.55
C GLY A 67 17.44 -4.59 -24.48
N LYS A 68 16.17 -5.01 -24.42
CA LYS A 68 15.06 -4.36 -25.14
C LYS A 68 14.52 -3.18 -24.32
N HIS A 69 14.30 -2.05 -24.97
CA HIS A 69 13.68 -0.89 -24.34
C HIS A 69 12.16 -1.07 -24.29
N LYS A 70 11.61 -1.25 -23.08
CA LYS A 70 10.17 -1.41 -22.88
C LYS A 70 9.42 -0.08 -23.14
N PRO A 71 8.31 -0.10 -23.89
CA PRO A 71 7.40 1.04 -23.96
C PRO A 71 6.92 1.45 -22.57
N GLU A 72 6.63 2.74 -22.39
CA GLU A 72 6.20 3.25 -21.08
C GLU A 72 4.90 2.60 -20.60
N ILE A 73 3.98 2.31 -21.53
CA ILE A 73 2.71 1.63 -21.23
C ILE A 73 2.93 0.21 -20.69
N GLN A 74 3.97 -0.50 -21.18
CA GLN A 74 4.34 -1.81 -20.66
C GLN A 74 4.90 -1.69 -19.25
N LYS A 75 5.74 -0.69 -18.96
CA LYS A 75 6.26 -0.47 -17.60
C LYS A 75 5.15 -0.21 -16.61
N LEU A 76 4.19 0.66 -16.97
CA LEU A 76 3.00 0.94 -16.14
C LEU A 76 2.14 -0.31 -15.93
N TYR A 77 1.97 -1.14 -16.97
CA TYR A 77 1.22 -2.39 -16.85
C TYR A 77 1.88 -3.36 -15.85
N GLU A 78 3.21 -3.51 -15.94
CA GLU A 78 4.00 -4.38 -15.06
C GLU A 78 4.04 -3.83 -13.61
N GLU A 79 4.13 -2.51 -13.43
CA GLU A 79 4.10 -1.88 -12.10
C GLU A 79 2.75 -2.11 -11.40
N LEU A 80 1.64 -2.02 -12.14
CA LEU A 80 0.32 -2.37 -11.61
C LEU A 80 0.22 -3.86 -11.23
N GLU A 81 0.86 -4.75 -11.98
CA GLU A 81 0.91 -6.18 -11.67
C GLU A 81 1.65 -6.45 -10.35
N GLU A 82 2.81 -5.82 -10.17
CA GLU A 82 3.61 -5.90 -8.95
C GLU A 82 2.86 -5.32 -7.76
N CYS A 83 2.16 -4.20 -7.95
CA CYS A 83 1.31 -3.58 -6.94
C CYS A 83 0.16 -4.52 -6.52
N GLY A 84 -0.52 -5.13 -7.49
CA GLY A 84 -1.59 -6.11 -7.23
C GLY A 84 -1.09 -7.34 -6.46
N THR A 85 0.09 -7.84 -6.82
CA THR A 85 0.73 -8.98 -6.13
C THR A 85 1.03 -8.65 -4.67
N ARG A 86 1.68 -7.50 -4.42
CA ARG A 86 1.96 -7.04 -3.05
C ARG A 86 0.69 -6.86 -2.22
N LEU A 87 -0.38 -6.35 -2.82
CA LEU A 87 -1.65 -6.15 -2.12
C LEU A 87 -2.25 -7.49 -1.65
N MET A 88 -2.13 -8.54 -2.47
CA MET A 88 -2.54 -9.89 -2.11
C MET A 88 -1.66 -10.47 -1.00
N GLU A 89 -0.35 -10.28 -1.06
CA GLU A 89 0.57 -10.69 0.02
C GLU A 89 0.22 -10.01 1.35
N TYR A 90 -0.11 -8.71 1.33
CA TYR A 90 -0.54 -8.02 2.55
C TYR A 90 -1.86 -8.57 3.08
N LYS A 91 -2.82 -8.90 2.21
CA LYS A 91 -4.07 -9.54 2.62
C LYS A 91 -3.80 -10.85 3.36
N GLU A 92 -2.93 -11.70 2.83
CA GLU A 92 -2.52 -12.94 3.48
C GLU A 92 -1.84 -12.69 4.83
N CYS A 93 -0.94 -11.69 4.91
CA CYS A 93 -0.31 -11.31 6.16
C CYS A 93 -1.34 -10.88 7.22
N PHE A 94 -2.35 -10.10 6.84
CA PHE A 94 -3.42 -9.67 7.76
C PHE A 94 -4.31 -10.83 8.20
N GLU A 95 -4.61 -11.78 7.30
CA GLU A 95 -5.36 -12.99 7.65
C GLU A 95 -4.59 -13.86 8.66
N ILE A 96 -3.28 -14.01 8.48
CA ILE A 96 -2.41 -14.75 9.41
C ILE A 96 -2.25 -14.00 10.75
N MET A 97 -2.11 -12.67 10.71
CA MET A 97 -1.92 -11.82 11.90
C MET A 97 -3.17 -11.77 12.78
N GLY A 98 -4.36 -11.81 12.17
CA GLY A 98 -5.63 -11.66 12.87
C GLY A 98 -5.79 -10.27 13.51
N LYS A 99 -6.85 -10.08 14.31
CA LYS A 99 -7.19 -8.76 14.90
C LYS A 99 -6.42 -8.39 16.16
N GLY A 100 -5.70 -9.35 16.76
CA GLY A 100 -5.08 -9.21 18.08
C GLY A 100 -3.57 -8.94 18.05
N ARG A 101 -2.95 -8.94 16.87
CA ARG A 101 -1.50 -8.80 16.71
C ARG A 101 -1.19 -7.60 15.82
N ASN A 102 -0.05 -6.97 16.04
CA ASN A 102 0.46 -5.85 15.25
C ASN A 102 1.79 -6.19 14.53
N SER A 103 2.24 -7.44 14.62
CA SER A 103 3.44 -7.97 13.96
C SER A 103 3.31 -9.47 13.70
N CYS A 104 3.99 -9.95 12.66
CA CYS A 104 4.10 -11.39 12.32
C CYS A 104 5.17 -12.13 13.16
N SER A 105 5.66 -11.55 14.24
CA SER A 105 6.65 -12.21 15.11
C SER A 105 6.03 -13.44 15.77
N LYS A 106 6.72 -14.58 15.73
CA LYS A 106 6.38 -15.74 16.57
C LYS A 106 6.42 -15.28 18.02
N THR A 107 5.31 -15.43 18.74
CA THR A 107 5.35 -15.46 20.21
C THR A 107 5.61 -16.90 20.57
N ASP A 108 6.76 -17.19 21.17
CA ASP A 108 6.98 -18.50 21.78
C ASP A 108 5.87 -18.75 22.81
N MET A 109 5.28 -19.94 22.76
CA MET A 109 4.18 -20.34 23.64
C MET A 109 4.67 -20.69 25.06
N GLU A 110 5.99 -20.66 25.30
CA GLU A 110 6.62 -20.86 26.60
C GLU A 110 7.32 -19.56 27.03
N ALA A 111 6.64 -18.75 27.84
CA ALA A 111 7.21 -17.65 28.60
C ALA A 111 6.66 -17.70 30.03
#